data_AF-T0Y3B7-F1
#
_entry.id   AF-T0Y3B7-F1
#
_cell.length_a   1.000
_cell.length_b   1.000
_cell.length_c   1.000
_cell.angle_alpha   90.00
_cell.angle_beta   90.00
_cell.angle_gamma   90.00
#
_symmetry.space_group_name_H-M   'P 1'
#
loop_
_entity.id
_entity.type
_entity.pdbx_description
1 polymer ?
#
loop_
_entity_poly.entity_id
_entity_poly.type
_entity_poly.pdbx_seq_one_letter_code
_entity_poly.pdbx_strand_id
1 'polypeptide(L)'
;PTSNEEYEVSHILIAVSPDATPAQLASAKRLAEKVDRLAKSGRNFAKLAITYSDSSDALKGGNLGWRKGFDLPTFLTHVVPRLKAGQISNVLRTASGFHIVKLDKVRRQTHKDIVEQVHVRHILLIPNAIQDAATVRERLEKIRKEILSGKVRFSVIAASVSQDPGSASAGGNLGWQSPDAFTPRFAAAIAKLKVGQISQPFQTRYGWHIAQLLGRRKFNETKEMKRLHAIEAIRASRADEDTQLWLQRLRDDAYVRILAG
;
A
#
# COMPACT_ATOMS: atom_id res chain seq x y z
N PRO A 1 -12.10 6.45 -14.98
CA PRO A 1 -12.15 5.31 -14.03
C PRO A 1 -12.98 5.69 -12.80
N THR A 2 -13.96 4.86 -12.44
CA THR A 2 -14.68 5.02 -11.17
C THR A 2 -13.75 4.70 -10.00
N SER A 3 -13.89 5.36 -8.86
CA SER A 3 -13.02 5.20 -7.67
C SER A 3 -12.99 3.80 -7.04
N ASN A 4 -13.85 2.89 -7.52
CA ASN A 4 -14.14 1.61 -6.87
C ASN A 4 -13.56 0.40 -7.63
N GLU A 5 -12.82 0.64 -8.72
CA GLU A 5 -12.17 -0.42 -9.50
C GLU A 5 -10.67 -0.42 -9.27
N GLU A 6 -10.14 -1.62 -8.98
CA GLU A 6 -8.73 -1.92 -8.95
C GLU A 6 -8.37 -2.84 -10.11
N TYR A 7 -7.23 -2.59 -10.71
CA TYR A 7 -6.71 -3.26 -11.89
C TYR A 7 -5.40 -3.95 -11.53
N GLU A 8 -5.30 -5.25 -11.78
CA GLU A 8 -4.03 -5.97 -11.77
C GLU A 8 -3.44 -5.86 -13.17
N VAL A 9 -2.28 -5.23 -13.30
CA VAL A 9 -1.69 -4.86 -14.60
C VAL A 9 -0.28 -5.39 -14.70
N SER A 10 0.05 -5.96 -15.86
CA SER A 10 1.42 -6.29 -16.24
C SER A 10 1.84 -5.47 -17.45
N HIS A 11 3.13 -5.11 -17.55
CA HIS A 11 3.67 -4.37 -18.68
C HIS A 11 5.03 -4.89 -19.16
N ILE A 12 5.36 -4.58 -20.41
CA ILE A 12 6.66 -4.81 -21.03
C ILE A 12 7.12 -3.48 -21.62
N LEU A 13 8.32 -3.05 -21.23
CA LEU A 13 9.00 -1.87 -21.78
C LEU A 13 10.08 -2.34 -22.76
N ILE A 14 10.02 -1.89 -24.00
CA ILE A 14 11.16 -1.89 -24.92
C ILE A 14 11.77 -0.49 -24.87
N ALA A 15 12.89 -0.34 -24.17
CA ALA A 15 13.47 0.98 -23.91
C ALA A 15 14.04 1.59 -25.20
N VAL A 16 13.91 2.91 -25.33
CA VAL A 16 14.48 3.70 -26.42
C VAL A 16 15.21 4.88 -25.84
N SER A 17 16.52 4.99 -26.06
CA SER A 17 17.31 6.12 -25.56
C SER A 17 16.74 7.45 -26.08
N PRO A 18 16.73 8.53 -25.28
CA PRO A 18 16.33 9.86 -25.75
C PRO A 18 17.12 10.32 -26.99
N ASP A 19 18.37 9.88 -27.11
CA ASP A 19 19.28 10.22 -28.22
C ASP A 19 19.28 9.15 -29.33
N ALA A 20 18.30 8.24 -29.32
CA ALA A 20 18.24 7.15 -30.29
C ALA A 20 18.09 7.68 -31.74
N THR A 21 18.93 7.15 -32.63
CA THR A 21 18.83 7.40 -34.07
C THR A 21 17.50 6.87 -34.64
N PRO A 22 17.06 7.37 -35.81
CA PRO A 22 15.87 6.83 -36.49
C PRO A 22 15.93 5.31 -36.73
N ALA A 23 17.13 4.78 -37.00
CA ALA A 23 17.34 3.34 -37.20
C ALA A 23 17.16 2.54 -35.90
N GLN A 24 17.71 3.01 -34.78
CA GLN A 24 17.51 2.39 -33.46
C GLN A 24 16.05 2.44 -33.05
N LEU A 25 15.39 3.59 -33.28
CA LEU A 25 13.97 3.73 -32.99
C LEU A 25 13.11 2.76 -33.81
N ALA A 26 13.39 2.63 -35.11
CA ALA A 26 12.67 1.70 -35.97
C ALA A 26 12.89 0.23 -35.54
N SER A 27 14.10 -0.12 -35.09
CA SER A 27 14.41 -1.44 -34.55
C SER A 27 13.64 -1.73 -33.26
N ALA A 28 13.61 -0.79 -32.31
CA ALA A 28 12.83 -0.93 -31.08
C ALA A 28 11.33 -1.06 -31.38
N LYS A 29 10.80 -0.29 -32.34
CA LYS A 29 9.40 -0.41 -32.79
C LYS A 29 9.10 -1.81 -33.33
N ARG A 30 9.94 -2.32 -34.23
CA ARG A 30 9.78 -3.68 -34.78
C ARG A 30 9.81 -4.75 -33.68
N LEU A 31 10.68 -4.59 -32.69
CA LEU A 31 10.75 -5.49 -31.54
C LEU A 31 9.46 -5.42 -30.71
N ALA A 32 8.98 -4.22 -30.38
CA ALA A 32 7.73 -4.05 -29.65
C ALA A 32 6.54 -4.67 -30.41
N GLU A 33 6.43 -4.44 -31.72
CA GLU A 33 5.39 -5.05 -32.57
C GLU A 33 5.50 -6.58 -32.61
N LYS A 34 6.72 -7.13 -32.61
CA LYS A 34 6.94 -8.59 -32.51
C LYS A 34 6.45 -9.12 -31.17
N VAL A 35 6.81 -8.48 -30.05
CA VAL A 35 6.42 -8.92 -28.71
C VAL A 35 4.90 -8.80 -28.53
N ASP A 36 4.28 -7.74 -29.05
CA ASP A 36 2.82 -7.55 -29.06
C ASP A 36 2.11 -8.72 -29.77
N ARG A 37 2.57 -9.10 -30.97
CA ARG A 37 2.02 -10.25 -31.70
C ARG A 37 2.17 -11.56 -30.93
N LEU A 38 3.35 -11.81 -30.35
CA LEU A 38 3.58 -13.00 -29.52
C LEU A 38 2.63 -13.03 -28.33
N ALA A 39 2.48 -11.91 -27.63
CA ALA A 39 1.62 -11.82 -26.47
C ALA A 39 0.14 -12.05 -26.85
N LYS A 40 -0.34 -11.41 -27.94
CA LYS A 40 -1.70 -11.59 -28.47
C LYS A 40 -1.99 -12.99 -29.00
N SER A 41 -0.96 -13.72 -29.45
CA SER A 41 -1.09 -15.14 -29.84
C SER A 41 -1.24 -16.12 -28.67
N GLY A 42 -1.25 -15.62 -27.42
CA GLY A 42 -1.44 -16.44 -26.21
C GLY A 42 -0.14 -16.90 -25.56
N ARG A 43 1.03 -16.43 -26.02
CA ARG A 43 2.30 -16.69 -25.33
C ARG A 43 2.25 -16.10 -23.91
N ASN A 44 2.83 -16.80 -22.94
CA ASN A 44 2.84 -16.36 -21.55
C ASN A 44 3.50 -14.97 -21.42
N PHE A 45 2.70 -13.99 -20.98
CA PHE A 45 3.11 -12.59 -20.89
C PHE A 45 4.28 -12.37 -19.93
N ALA A 46 4.27 -13.03 -18.76
CA ALA A 46 5.35 -12.92 -17.78
C ALA A 46 6.68 -13.43 -18.34
N LYS A 47 6.69 -14.52 -19.11
CA LYS A 47 7.90 -15.00 -19.78
C LYS A 47 8.41 -14.01 -20.83
N LEU A 48 7.50 -13.40 -21.59
CA LEU A 48 7.86 -12.35 -22.53
C LEU A 48 8.46 -11.13 -21.81
N ALA A 49 7.88 -10.72 -20.69
CA ALA A 49 8.40 -9.63 -19.87
C ALA A 49 9.81 -9.93 -19.34
N ILE A 50 10.05 -11.12 -18.78
CA ILE A 50 11.38 -11.55 -18.33
C ILE A 50 12.40 -11.53 -19.48
N THR A 51 11.97 -11.87 -20.70
CA THR A 51 12.85 -12.01 -21.86
C THR A 51 13.16 -10.68 -22.54
N TYR A 52 12.19 -9.78 -22.60
CA TYR A 52 12.24 -8.60 -23.48
C TYR A 52 12.07 -7.27 -22.76
N SER A 53 11.57 -7.25 -21.51
CA SER A 53 11.32 -5.99 -20.82
C SER A 53 12.60 -5.41 -20.25
N ASP A 54 12.82 -4.13 -20.51
CA ASP A 54 13.90 -3.32 -19.92
C ASP A 54 13.47 -2.68 -18.57
N SER A 55 12.24 -2.91 -18.12
CA SER A 55 11.72 -2.37 -16.87
C SER A 55 12.24 -3.11 -15.62
N SER A 56 12.29 -2.42 -14.48
CA SER A 56 12.77 -3.00 -13.21
C SER A 56 11.96 -4.19 -12.68
N ASP A 57 10.71 -4.32 -13.12
CA ASP A 57 9.79 -5.41 -12.80
C ASP A 57 9.81 -6.56 -13.83
N ALA A 58 10.69 -6.51 -14.84
CA ALA A 58 10.85 -7.57 -15.86
C ALA A 58 11.00 -8.97 -15.25
N LEU A 59 11.89 -9.12 -14.25
CA LEU A 59 12.14 -10.39 -13.57
C LEU A 59 10.94 -10.89 -12.74
N LYS A 60 9.98 -10.01 -12.44
CA LYS A 60 8.71 -10.33 -11.78
C LYS A 60 7.58 -10.54 -12.80
N GLY A 61 7.92 -10.80 -14.06
CA GLY A 61 6.96 -10.98 -15.14
C GLY A 61 6.32 -9.67 -15.61
N GLY A 62 6.93 -8.52 -15.30
CA GLY A 62 6.39 -7.20 -15.62
C GLY A 62 5.16 -6.84 -14.78
N ASN A 63 4.96 -7.48 -13.63
CA ASN A 63 3.75 -7.31 -12.82
C ASN A 63 3.85 -6.03 -11.96
N LEU A 64 2.94 -5.08 -12.20
CA LEU A 64 2.83 -3.82 -11.48
C LEU A 64 1.95 -3.91 -10.22
N GLY A 65 1.35 -5.07 -9.95
CA GLY A 65 0.44 -5.33 -8.86
C GLY A 65 -0.96 -4.78 -9.06
N TRP A 66 -1.76 -4.83 -8.00
CA TRP A 66 -3.09 -4.22 -7.95
C TRP A 66 -2.97 -2.71 -7.76
N ARG A 67 -3.63 -1.95 -8.64
CA ARG A 67 -3.60 -0.48 -8.62
C ARG A 67 -5.00 0.09 -8.83
N LYS A 68 -5.34 1.15 -8.12
CA LYS A 68 -6.55 1.93 -8.41
C LYS A 68 -6.33 2.77 -9.65
N GLY A 69 -7.42 3.22 -10.27
CA GLY A 69 -7.34 4.04 -11.48
C GLY A 69 -6.46 5.30 -11.35
N PHE A 70 -6.33 5.87 -10.14
CA PHE A 70 -5.46 7.02 -9.86
C PHE A 70 -4.01 6.65 -9.47
N ASP A 71 -3.76 5.39 -9.12
CA ASP A 71 -2.42 4.84 -8.81
C ASP A 71 -1.75 4.20 -10.05
N LEU A 72 -2.48 4.15 -11.18
CA LEU A 72 -1.94 3.69 -12.44
C LEU A 72 -0.93 4.71 -12.98
N PRO A 73 0.18 4.25 -13.60
CA PRO A 73 1.02 5.08 -14.44
C PRO A 73 0.19 5.95 -15.38
N THR A 74 0.53 7.24 -15.51
CA THR A 74 -0.37 8.22 -16.14
C THR A 74 -0.68 7.87 -17.58
N PHE A 75 0.30 7.35 -18.32
CA PHE A 75 0.14 6.86 -19.69
C PHE A 75 -0.82 5.66 -19.83
N LEU A 76 -1.15 4.97 -18.73
CA LEU A 76 -2.08 3.84 -18.68
C LEU A 76 -3.51 4.23 -18.27
N THR A 77 -3.71 5.40 -17.67
CA THR A 77 -5.00 5.82 -17.08
C THR A 77 -6.16 5.87 -18.09
N HIS A 78 -5.86 6.09 -19.37
CA HIS A 78 -6.86 6.09 -20.46
C HIS A 78 -6.93 4.76 -21.23
N VAL A 79 -5.95 3.86 -21.03
CA VAL A 79 -5.85 2.59 -21.74
C VAL A 79 -6.47 1.47 -20.90
N VAL A 80 -6.00 1.29 -19.67
CA VAL A 80 -6.38 0.17 -18.80
C VAL A 80 -7.89 0.09 -18.55
N PRO A 81 -8.62 1.19 -18.25
CA PRO A 81 -10.07 1.11 -18.03
C PRO A 81 -10.90 0.70 -19.25
N ARG A 82 -10.30 0.69 -20.46
CA ARG A 82 -10.96 0.28 -21.70
C ARG A 82 -10.65 -1.18 -22.08
N LEU A 83 -9.73 -1.83 -21.37
CA LEU A 83 -9.37 -3.22 -21.59
C LEU A 83 -10.32 -4.14 -20.83
N LYS A 84 -10.52 -5.36 -21.36
CA LYS A 84 -11.13 -6.48 -20.64
C LYS A 84 -10.05 -7.26 -19.89
N ALA A 85 -10.42 -7.96 -18.81
CA ALA A 85 -9.48 -8.86 -18.13
C ALA A 85 -8.93 -9.91 -19.11
N GLY A 86 -7.62 -10.13 -19.05
CA GLY A 86 -6.84 -10.93 -20.00
C GLY A 86 -6.43 -10.20 -21.28
N GLN A 87 -6.99 -9.03 -21.58
CA GLN A 87 -6.72 -8.31 -22.83
C GLN A 87 -5.37 -7.59 -22.79
N ILE A 88 -4.71 -7.57 -23.96
CA ILE A 88 -3.46 -6.86 -24.20
C ILE A 88 -3.76 -5.59 -25.02
N SER A 89 -3.10 -4.48 -24.67
CA SER A 89 -3.24 -3.20 -25.34
C SER A 89 -2.66 -3.22 -26.77
N ASN A 90 -2.80 -2.10 -27.48
CA ASN A 90 -1.88 -1.80 -28.58
C ASN A 90 -0.53 -1.35 -28.02
N VAL A 91 0.52 -1.39 -28.85
CA VAL A 91 1.82 -0.84 -28.49
C VAL A 91 1.66 0.66 -28.24
N LEU A 92 2.06 1.10 -27.05
CA LEU A 92 2.00 2.51 -26.63
C LEU A 92 3.39 3.12 -26.77
N ARG A 93 3.48 4.36 -27.26
CA ARG A 93 4.75 5.10 -27.32
C ARG A 93 4.80 6.12 -26.19
N THR A 94 5.90 6.13 -25.45
CA THR A 94 6.24 7.17 -24.48
C THR A 94 7.68 7.67 -24.71
N ALA A 95 8.15 8.59 -23.87
CA ALA A 95 9.53 9.08 -23.90
C ALA A 95 10.55 7.98 -23.59
N SER A 96 10.21 7.02 -22.71
CA SER A 96 11.11 5.91 -22.33
C SER A 96 11.16 4.78 -23.36
N GLY A 97 10.23 4.75 -24.33
CA GLY A 97 10.22 3.75 -25.39
C GLY A 97 8.81 3.23 -25.68
N PHE A 98 8.73 1.93 -25.97
CA PHE A 98 7.48 1.28 -26.35
C PHE A 98 6.96 0.37 -25.23
N HIS A 99 5.67 0.51 -24.91
CA HIS A 99 5.03 -0.23 -23.82
C HIS A 99 3.95 -1.16 -24.37
N ILE A 100 3.91 -2.39 -23.87
CA ILE A 100 2.85 -3.37 -24.14
C ILE A 100 2.25 -3.73 -22.79
N VAL A 101 0.93 -3.61 -22.66
CA VAL A 101 0.26 -3.68 -21.36
C VAL A 101 -0.80 -4.76 -21.42
N LYS A 102 -0.86 -5.58 -20.37
CA LYS A 102 -1.92 -6.57 -20.18
C LYS A 102 -2.71 -6.20 -18.94
N LEU A 103 -4.02 -6.16 -19.08
CA LEU A 103 -4.92 -6.14 -17.92
C LEU A 103 -5.10 -7.58 -17.48
N ASP A 104 -4.48 -7.98 -16.36
CA ASP A 104 -4.58 -9.36 -15.87
C ASP A 104 -5.95 -9.62 -15.27
N LYS A 105 -6.38 -8.77 -14.33
CA LYS A 105 -7.66 -8.89 -13.64
C LYS A 105 -8.23 -7.52 -13.29
N VAL A 106 -9.55 -7.48 -13.11
CA VAL A 106 -10.28 -6.34 -12.54
C VAL A 106 -11.02 -6.83 -11.31
N ARG A 107 -10.94 -6.09 -10.21
CA ARG A 107 -11.79 -6.31 -9.04
C ARG A 107 -12.48 -5.00 -8.66
N ARG A 108 -13.73 -5.12 -8.24
CA ARG A 108 -14.43 -4.01 -7.58
C ARG A 108 -14.18 -4.11 -6.10
N GLN A 109 -13.53 -3.10 -5.54
CA GLN A 109 -13.59 -2.91 -4.10
C GLN A 109 -14.88 -2.17 -3.80
N THR A 110 -15.75 -2.80 -3.01
CA THR A 110 -16.86 -2.13 -2.33
C THR A 110 -16.28 -1.27 -1.22
N HIS A 111 -15.59 -0.18 -1.58
CA HIS A 111 -15.36 0.90 -0.64
C HIS A 111 -16.73 1.49 -0.35
N LYS A 112 -17.30 1.14 0.81
CA LYS A 112 -18.33 1.99 1.38
C LYS A 112 -17.62 3.32 1.60
N ASP A 113 -18.08 4.37 0.91
CA ASP A 113 -17.63 5.76 1.15
C ASP A 113 -17.70 6.15 2.64
N ILE A 114 -18.43 5.35 3.40
CA ILE A 114 -18.48 5.30 4.84
C ILE A 114 -17.45 4.28 5.36
N VAL A 115 -16.34 4.78 5.89
CA VAL A 115 -15.38 3.98 6.66
C VAL A 115 -15.84 3.97 8.11
N GLU A 116 -15.87 2.78 8.73
CA GLU A 116 -16.06 2.72 10.18
C GLU A 116 -14.79 3.16 10.88
N GLN A 117 -14.91 4.13 11.78
CA GLN A 117 -13.81 4.57 12.63
C GLN A 117 -14.18 4.33 14.09
N VAL A 118 -13.17 3.94 14.87
CA VAL A 118 -13.27 3.79 16.32
C VAL A 118 -12.35 4.81 16.97
N HIS A 119 -12.81 5.41 18.06
CA HIS A 119 -12.01 6.25 18.92
C HIS A 119 -11.61 5.45 20.14
N VAL A 120 -10.32 5.24 20.34
CA VAL A 120 -9.79 4.34 21.37
C VAL A 120 -8.70 5.04 22.16
N ARG A 121 -8.62 4.71 23.45
CA ARG A 121 -7.42 4.94 24.25
C ARG A 121 -6.91 3.64 24.86
N HIS A 122 -5.61 3.54 25.10
CA HIS A 122 -5.01 2.33 25.65
C HIS A 122 -3.89 2.63 26.66
N ILE A 123 -3.54 1.61 27.45
CA ILE A 123 -2.33 1.58 28.27
C ILE A 123 -1.53 0.38 27.80
N LEU A 124 -0.28 0.59 27.40
CA LEU A 124 0.65 -0.46 27.01
C LEU A 124 1.67 -0.70 28.12
N LEU A 125 1.86 -1.96 28.50
CA LEU A 125 2.98 -2.42 29.33
C LEU A 125 3.73 -3.55 28.61
N ILE A 126 5.05 -3.47 28.60
CA ILE A 126 5.98 -4.33 27.89
C ILE A 126 6.73 -5.17 28.93
N PRO A 127 6.60 -6.51 28.88
CA PRO A 127 7.41 -7.40 29.72
C PRO A 127 8.91 -7.17 29.53
N ASN A 128 9.68 -7.30 30.61
CA ASN A 128 11.12 -7.15 30.60
C ASN A 128 11.76 -8.14 31.58
N ALA A 129 13.08 -8.06 31.80
CA ALA A 129 13.81 -8.97 32.68
C ALA A 129 13.37 -8.91 34.15
N ILE A 130 12.67 -7.84 34.56
CA ILE A 130 12.20 -7.62 35.94
C ILE A 130 10.72 -8.02 36.08
N GLN A 131 9.91 -7.73 35.06
CA GLN A 131 8.48 -8.02 35.05
C GLN A 131 8.15 -8.94 33.87
N ASP A 132 7.86 -10.20 34.17
CA ASP A 132 7.43 -11.17 33.17
C ASP A 132 6.01 -10.87 32.65
N ALA A 133 5.57 -11.65 31.67
CA ALA A 133 4.26 -11.46 31.05
C ALA A 133 3.09 -11.63 32.04
N ALA A 134 3.21 -12.53 33.01
CA ALA A 134 2.18 -12.75 34.02
C ALA A 134 2.07 -11.55 34.97
N THR A 135 3.19 -11.05 35.46
CA THR A 135 3.28 -9.87 36.33
C THR A 135 2.72 -8.63 35.63
N VAL A 136 3.09 -8.43 34.36
CA VAL A 136 2.56 -7.30 33.56
C VAL A 136 1.05 -7.41 33.38
N ARG A 137 0.54 -8.61 33.09
CA ARG A 137 -0.91 -8.84 32.96
C ARG A 137 -1.64 -8.51 34.26
N GLU A 138 -1.18 -9.03 35.39
CA GLU A 138 -1.79 -8.78 36.70
C GLU A 138 -1.76 -7.29 37.07
N ARG A 139 -0.66 -6.59 36.74
CA ARG A 139 -0.57 -5.14 36.92
C ARG A 139 -1.64 -4.41 36.12
N LEU A 140 -1.89 -4.80 34.87
CA LEU A 140 -2.97 -4.23 34.06
C LEU A 140 -4.36 -4.57 34.61
N GLU A 141 -4.57 -5.77 35.18
CA GLU A 141 -5.83 -6.12 35.84
C GLU A 141 -6.10 -5.24 37.05
N LYS A 142 -5.06 -4.97 37.86
CA LYS A 142 -5.15 -4.05 39.01
C LYS A 142 -5.48 -2.63 38.55
N ILE A 143 -4.74 -2.09 37.58
CA ILE A 143 -5.01 -0.78 36.99
C ILE A 143 -6.45 -0.69 36.48
N ARG A 144 -6.91 -1.72 35.76
CA ARG A 144 -8.28 -1.78 35.25
C ARG A 144 -9.31 -1.71 36.39
N LYS A 145 -9.12 -2.46 37.48
CA LYS A 145 -10.01 -2.43 38.66
C LYS A 145 -10.04 -1.05 39.32
N GLU A 146 -8.89 -0.39 39.43
CA GLU A 146 -8.80 0.97 40.00
C GLU A 146 -9.51 2.01 39.13
N ILE A 147 -9.38 1.90 37.79
CA ILE A 147 -10.10 2.77 36.86
C ILE A 147 -11.62 2.52 36.93
N LEU A 148 -12.05 1.25 36.97
CA LEU A 148 -13.48 0.89 37.02
C LEU A 148 -14.14 1.30 38.34
N SER A 149 -13.40 1.29 39.44
CA SER A 149 -13.90 1.77 40.75
C SER A 149 -13.86 3.30 40.88
N GLY A 150 -13.35 4.02 39.87
CA GLY A 150 -13.24 5.48 39.90
C GLY A 150 -12.11 6.02 40.79
N LYS A 151 -11.28 5.14 41.39
CA LYS A 151 -10.13 5.55 42.22
C LYS A 151 -9.12 6.38 41.45
N VAL A 152 -8.95 6.08 40.16
CA VAL A 152 -8.01 6.77 39.27
C VAL A 152 -8.63 6.99 37.89
N ARG A 153 -8.23 8.08 37.24
CA ARG A 153 -8.65 8.35 35.85
C ARG A 153 -7.74 7.61 34.88
N PHE A 154 -8.33 7.00 33.85
CA PHE A 154 -7.59 6.27 32.80
C PHE A 154 -6.46 7.12 32.20
N SER A 155 -6.75 8.38 31.85
CA SER A 155 -5.78 9.27 31.20
C SER A 155 -4.58 9.59 32.10
N VAL A 156 -4.79 9.71 33.41
CA VAL A 156 -3.72 9.98 34.38
C VAL A 156 -2.78 8.78 34.48
N ILE A 157 -3.35 7.58 34.62
CA ILE A 157 -2.54 6.36 34.65
C ILE A 157 -1.83 6.14 33.32
N ALA A 158 -2.51 6.34 32.19
CA ALA A 158 -1.90 6.19 30.87
C ALA A 158 -0.69 7.12 30.69
N ALA A 159 -0.80 8.38 31.09
CA ALA A 159 0.32 9.32 31.03
C ALA A 159 1.49 8.94 31.95
N SER A 160 1.20 8.27 33.07
CA SER A 160 2.22 7.88 34.05
C SER A 160 2.90 6.56 33.74
N VAL A 161 2.18 5.57 33.19
CA VAL A 161 2.67 4.18 33.13
C VAL A 161 2.66 3.58 31.73
N SER A 162 1.95 4.15 30.77
CA SER A 162 1.92 3.59 29.42
C SER A 162 3.28 3.73 28.76
N GLN A 163 3.78 2.62 28.21
CA GLN A 163 5.04 2.56 27.48
C GLN A 163 4.86 2.77 25.97
N ASP A 164 3.70 3.31 25.55
CA ASP A 164 3.51 3.81 24.19
C ASP A 164 3.85 5.33 24.12
N PRO A 165 5.01 5.73 23.58
CA PRO A 165 5.40 7.13 23.51
C PRO A 165 4.47 7.97 22.63
N GLY A 166 3.76 7.36 21.68
CA GLY A 166 2.87 8.05 20.75
C GLY A 166 1.54 8.48 21.38
N SER A 167 1.12 7.84 22.48
CA SER A 167 -0.19 8.10 23.09
C SER A 167 -0.16 8.37 24.58
N ALA A 168 0.88 7.96 25.31
CA ALA A 168 0.95 8.08 26.77
C ALA A 168 0.66 9.50 27.26
N SER A 169 1.41 10.49 26.74
CA SER A 169 1.25 11.91 27.09
C SER A 169 -0.14 12.48 26.77
N ALA A 170 -0.83 11.92 25.77
CA ALA A 170 -2.20 12.23 25.41
C ALA A 170 -3.25 11.40 26.20
N GLY A 171 -2.86 10.83 27.35
CA GLY A 171 -3.72 10.00 28.18
C GLY A 171 -4.09 8.66 27.53
N GLY A 172 -3.19 8.13 26.69
CA GLY A 172 -3.36 6.89 25.94
C GLY A 172 -4.19 7.03 24.68
N ASN A 173 -4.56 8.25 24.26
CA ASN A 173 -5.49 8.50 23.16
C ASN A 173 -4.85 8.19 21.79
N LEU A 174 -5.49 7.33 20.99
CA LEU A 174 -5.06 6.97 19.64
C LEU A 174 -5.85 7.69 18.53
N GLY A 175 -6.81 8.55 18.91
CA GLY A 175 -7.66 9.29 17.98
C GLY A 175 -8.70 8.40 17.27
N TRP A 176 -9.32 8.96 16.22
CA TRP A 176 -10.24 8.24 15.35
C TRP A 176 -9.47 7.49 14.28
N GLN A 177 -9.54 6.17 14.30
CA GLN A 177 -8.81 5.29 13.37
C GLN A 177 -9.75 4.25 12.76
N SER A 178 -9.44 3.80 11.55
CA SER A 178 -10.06 2.58 11.00
C SER A 178 -9.60 1.37 11.83
N PRO A 179 -10.46 0.36 12.08
CA PRO A 179 -10.06 -0.91 12.69
C PRO A 179 -8.81 -1.54 12.04
N ASP A 180 -8.62 -1.33 10.74
CA ASP A 180 -7.50 -1.87 9.95
C ASP A 180 -6.15 -1.19 10.28
N ALA A 181 -6.16 -0.04 10.94
CA ALA A 181 -4.94 0.62 11.41
C ALA A 181 -4.33 -0.07 12.64
N PHE A 182 -5.07 -0.97 13.31
CA PHE A 182 -4.60 -1.69 14.48
C PHE A 182 -4.08 -3.10 14.13
N THR A 183 -3.30 -3.69 15.03
CA THR A 183 -2.96 -5.11 14.91
C THR A 183 -4.24 -5.97 14.99
N PRO A 184 -4.31 -7.13 14.31
CA PRO A 184 -5.53 -7.95 14.29
C PRO A 184 -6.06 -8.30 15.69
N ARG A 185 -5.15 -8.58 16.64
CA ARG A 185 -5.51 -8.89 18.02
C ARG A 185 -6.05 -7.69 18.80
N PHE A 186 -5.51 -6.51 18.55
CA PHE A 186 -6.02 -5.27 19.15
C PHE A 186 -7.41 -4.92 18.58
N ALA A 187 -7.57 -4.95 17.26
CA ALA A 187 -8.85 -4.73 16.60
C ALA A 187 -9.94 -5.70 17.12
N ALA A 188 -9.61 -6.99 17.27
CA ALA A 188 -10.50 -7.99 17.82
C ALA A 188 -10.91 -7.72 19.29
N ALA A 189 -10.01 -7.16 20.10
CA ALA A 189 -10.33 -6.75 21.47
C ALA A 189 -11.32 -5.58 21.48
N ILE A 190 -11.07 -4.55 20.65
CA ILE A 190 -11.96 -3.37 20.54
C ILE A 190 -13.33 -3.74 19.96
N ALA A 191 -13.38 -4.65 18.99
CA ALA A 191 -14.62 -5.09 18.36
C ALA A 191 -15.65 -5.62 19.38
N LYS A 192 -15.19 -6.24 20.46
CA LYS A 192 -16.03 -6.80 21.53
C LYS A 192 -16.52 -5.77 22.55
N LEU A 193 -16.01 -4.54 22.52
CA LEU A 193 -16.34 -3.52 23.51
C LEU A 193 -17.55 -2.69 23.09
N LYS A 194 -18.38 -2.36 24.09
CA LYS A 194 -19.35 -1.26 24.05
C LYS A 194 -18.65 0.07 24.27
N VAL A 195 -19.23 1.16 23.76
CA VAL A 195 -18.71 2.52 23.99
C VAL A 195 -18.68 2.78 25.52
N GLY A 196 -17.57 3.31 26.01
CA GLY A 196 -17.25 3.51 27.42
C GLY A 196 -16.57 2.31 28.10
N GLN A 197 -16.64 1.11 27.53
CA GLN A 197 -16.14 -0.11 28.17
C GLN A 197 -14.62 -0.23 28.09
N ILE A 198 -14.01 -0.75 29.17
CA ILE A 198 -12.59 -1.10 29.24
C ILE A 198 -12.41 -2.62 29.09
N SER A 199 -11.55 -3.03 28.16
CA SER A 199 -11.20 -4.43 27.89
C SER A 199 -10.57 -5.13 29.10
N GLN A 200 -10.58 -6.46 29.10
CA GLN A 200 -9.60 -7.23 29.86
C GLN A 200 -8.19 -7.03 29.27
N PRO A 201 -7.11 -7.32 30.02
CA PRO A 201 -5.76 -7.29 29.45
C PRO A 201 -5.62 -8.28 28.29
N PHE A 202 -4.99 -7.83 27.21
CA PHE A 202 -4.72 -8.66 26.05
C PHE A 202 -3.33 -8.36 25.48
N GLN A 203 -2.70 -9.38 24.93
CA GLN A 203 -1.35 -9.27 24.36
C GLN A 203 -1.40 -8.93 22.87
N THR A 204 -0.46 -8.13 22.39
CA THR A 204 -0.13 -7.99 20.96
C THR A 204 1.38 -8.21 20.78
N ARG A 205 1.89 -8.04 19.56
CA ARG A 205 3.34 -8.05 19.31
C ARG A 205 4.11 -6.96 20.06
N TYR A 206 3.42 -5.92 20.54
CA TYR A 206 4.03 -4.77 21.23
C TYR A 206 4.05 -4.91 22.75
N GLY A 207 3.41 -5.94 23.31
CA GLY A 207 3.27 -6.11 24.76
C GLY A 207 1.82 -6.35 25.16
N TRP A 208 1.49 -6.00 26.39
CA TRP A 208 0.16 -6.16 26.97
C TRP A 208 -0.58 -4.84 27.06
N HIS A 209 -1.87 -4.90 26.79
CA HIS A 209 -2.72 -3.71 26.73
C HIS A 209 -4.01 -3.89 27.51
N ILE A 210 -4.49 -2.80 28.09
CA ILE A 210 -5.93 -2.58 28.27
C ILE A 210 -6.35 -1.42 27.37
N ALA A 211 -7.56 -1.48 26.83
CA ALA A 211 -8.08 -0.45 25.96
C ALA A 211 -9.51 -0.07 26.33
N GLN A 212 -9.85 1.19 26.12
CA GLN A 212 -11.19 1.71 26.28
C GLN A 212 -11.71 2.23 24.95
N LEU A 213 -12.90 1.78 24.58
CA LEU A 213 -13.61 2.31 23.42
C LEU A 213 -14.32 3.61 23.80
N LEU A 214 -13.92 4.73 23.21
CA LEU A 214 -14.48 6.06 23.46
C LEU A 214 -15.62 6.39 22.50
N GLY A 215 -15.61 5.84 21.29
CA GLY A 215 -16.65 6.09 20.31
C GLY A 215 -16.55 5.22 19.07
N ARG A 216 -17.66 5.12 18.33
CA ARG A 216 -17.73 4.54 16.99
C ARG A 216 -18.42 5.55 16.09
N ARG A 217 -17.90 5.74 14.88
CA ARG A 217 -18.54 6.60 13.88
C ARG A 217 -18.42 6.01 12.50
N LYS A 218 -19.40 6.32 11.68
CA LYS A 218 -19.38 6.14 10.23
C LYS A 218 -18.87 7.44 9.65
N PHE A 219 -17.62 7.45 9.18
CA PHE A 219 -16.99 8.65 8.63
C PHE A 219 -17.05 8.59 7.11
N ASN A 220 -17.70 9.59 6.51
CA ASN A 220 -17.67 9.77 5.07
C ASN A 220 -16.36 10.49 4.72
N GLU A 221 -15.44 9.80 4.06
CA GLU A 221 -14.23 10.46 3.55
C GLU A 221 -14.66 11.54 2.55
N THR A 222 -14.47 12.80 2.94
CA THR A 222 -14.85 13.94 2.11
C THR A 222 -14.15 13.86 0.75
N LYS A 223 -14.80 14.42 -0.27
CA LYS A 223 -14.24 14.52 -1.62
C LYS A 223 -12.85 15.18 -1.63
N GLU A 224 -12.56 16.07 -0.68
CA GLU A 224 -11.26 16.74 -0.54
C GLU A 224 -10.15 15.83 -0.02
N MET A 225 -10.41 14.99 0.98
CA MET A 225 -9.42 13.98 1.41
C MET A 225 -9.11 12.98 0.30
N LYS A 226 -10.14 12.55 -0.44
CA LYS A 226 -9.96 11.74 -1.65
C LYS A 226 -9.13 12.45 -2.71
N ARG A 227 -9.34 13.76 -2.88
CA ARG A 227 -8.56 14.59 -3.81
C ARG A 227 -7.09 14.65 -3.40
N LEU A 228 -6.79 14.84 -2.10
CA LEU A 228 -5.41 14.86 -1.60
C LEU A 228 -4.71 13.52 -1.83
N HIS A 229 -5.33 12.40 -1.47
CA HIS A 229 -4.78 11.07 -1.75
C HIS A 229 -4.57 10.83 -3.25
N ALA A 230 -5.51 11.26 -4.09
CA ALA A 230 -5.36 11.17 -5.55
C ALA A 230 -4.19 12.02 -6.06
N ILE A 231 -3.96 13.21 -5.50
CA ILE A 231 -2.82 14.06 -5.85
C ILE A 231 -1.50 13.39 -5.48
N GLU A 232 -1.39 12.81 -4.28
CA GLU A 232 -0.20 12.10 -3.82
C GLU A 232 0.09 10.89 -4.71
N ALA A 233 -0.93 10.09 -5.02
CA ALA A 233 -0.82 8.97 -5.94
C ALA A 233 -0.34 9.37 -7.35
N ILE A 234 -0.91 10.44 -7.91
CA ILE A 234 -0.49 10.96 -9.23
C ILE A 234 0.97 11.45 -9.16
N ARG A 235 1.38 12.10 -8.07
CA ARG A 235 2.77 12.52 -7.87
C ARG A 235 3.72 11.33 -7.79
N ALA A 236 3.38 10.31 -7.02
CA ALA A 236 4.15 9.08 -6.93
C ALA A 236 4.27 8.38 -8.30
N SER A 237 3.15 8.29 -9.03
CA SER A 237 3.14 7.73 -10.38
C SER A 237 4.05 8.49 -11.35
N ARG A 238 4.09 9.82 -11.30
CA ARG A 238 4.99 10.62 -12.14
C ARG A 238 6.45 10.42 -11.74
N ALA A 239 6.73 10.37 -10.43
CA ALA A 239 8.07 10.11 -9.93
C ALA A 239 8.60 8.73 -10.39
N ASP A 240 7.74 7.71 -10.45
CA ASP A 240 8.09 6.39 -11.00
C ASP A 240 8.48 6.47 -12.49
N GLU A 241 7.72 7.21 -13.31
CA GLU A 241 8.02 7.43 -14.74
C GLU A 241 9.36 8.17 -14.92
N ASP A 242 9.59 9.22 -14.14
CA ASP A 242 10.83 9.99 -14.15
C ASP A 242 12.03 9.15 -13.69
N THR A 243 11.82 8.25 -12.72
CA THR A 243 12.84 7.31 -12.24
C THR A 243 13.26 6.35 -13.36
N GLN A 244 12.33 5.85 -14.17
CA GLN A 244 12.68 5.00 -15.31
C GLN A 244 13.53 5.74 -16.35
N LEU A 245 13.18 6.99 -16.66
CA LEU A 245 13.98 7.83 -17.56
C LEU A 245 15.38 8.11 -16.98
N TRP A 246 15.47 8.34 -15.66
CA TRP A 246 16.74 8.55 -14.98
C TRP A 246 17.62 7.29 -14.98
N LEU A 247 17.07 6.12 -14.65
CA LEU A 247 17.79 4.84 -14.72
C LEU A 247 18.32 4.56 -16.12
N GLN A 248 17.55 4.91 -17.14
CA GLN A 248 17.97 4.77 -18.52
C GLN A 248 19.16 5.67 -18.86
N ARG A 249 19.13 6.96 -18.46
CA ARG A 249 20.27 7.87 -18.63
C ARG A 249 21.52 7.38 -17.91
N LEU A 250 21.38 6.93 -16.66
CA LEU A 250 22.50 6.36 -15.92
C LEU A 250 23.12 5.15 -16.63
N ARG A 251 22.29 4.30 -17.25
CA ARG A 251 22.78 3.14 -18.02
C ARG A 251 23.51 3.57 -19.29
N ASP A 252 23.00 4.59 -19.98
CA ASP A 252 23.59 5.12 -21.21
C ASP A 252 24.93 5.84 -20.92
N ASP A 253 25.04 6.55 -19.79
CA ASP A 253 26.25 7.28 -19.37
C ASP A 253 27.32 6.39 -18.71
N ALA A 254 26.95 5.20 -18.22
CA ALA A 254 27.87 4.30 -17.53
C ALA A 254 28.76 3.52 -18.50
N TYR A 255 30.07 3.49 -18.23
CA TYR A 255 30.99 2.58 -18.93
C TYR A 255 30.81 1.14 -18.42
N VAL A 256 30.04 0.33 -19.15
CA VAL A 256 29.79 -1.08 -18.83
C VAL A 256 30.57 -1.99 -19.78
N ARG A 257 31.56 -2.73 -19.25
CA ARG A 257 32.25 -3.81 -19.99
C ARG A 257 31.71 -5.16 -19.56
N ILE A 258 30.93 -5.80 -20.42
CA ILE A 258 30.46 -7.18 -20.21
C ILE A 258 31.57 -8.13 -20.66
N LEU A 259 32.20 -8.84 -19.72
CA LEU A 259 33.15 -9.90 -20.05
C LEU A 259 32.38 -11.19 -20.33
N ALA A 260 32.36 -11.62 -21.59
CA ALA A 260 31.89 -12.96 -21.94
C ALA A 260 32.93 -13.98 -21.44
N GLY A 261 32.49 -14.93 -20.62
CA GLY A 261 33.25 -16.14 -20.29
C GLY A 261 33.01 -17.23 -21.30
#